data_AF-A0A7J6G685-F1
#
_entry.id   AF-A0A7J6G685-F1
#
_cell.length_a   1.000
_cell.length_b   1.000
_cell.length_c   1.000
_cell.angle_alpha   90.00
_cell.angle_beta   90.00
_cell.angle_gamma   90.00
#
_symmetry.space_group_name_H-M   'P 1'
#
loop_
_entity.id
_entity.type
_entity.pdbx_description
1 polymer ?
#
loop_
_entity_poly.entity_id
_entity_poly.type
_entity_poly.pdbx_seq_one_letter_code
_entity_poly.pdbx_strand_id
1 'polypeptide(L)'
;MGGDEQTLVEILEEHIPIDFSKYINYVSAPQAGAIATFSGTTRDTFDGKDVVELRYEAYVPMALKCVKTICSSARSSWNLHSMAVAHRLGPVPVGETSVFIAVSSVHRADALDACKYVIDEVKASVPIWKKEVYSNGEVWKENSEFLERRLFGNDDDGSCSVKEVEVHRHERKKGCCGAKVKVIDESGNDDEKRCFVKDVEVNRI
;
A
#
# COMPACT_ATOMS: atom_id res chain seq x y z
N MET A 1 2.28 -7.93 25.52
CA MET A 1 0.94 -8.36 25.08
C MET A 1 0.53 -7.48 23.91
N GLY A 2 -0.09 -8.02 22.87
CA GLY A 2 0.64 -8.72 21.80
C GLY A 2 0.69 -7.85 20.54
N GLY A 3 1.80 -7.92 19.79
CA GLY A 3 1.97 -7.14 18.54
C GLY A 3 0.92 -7.45 17.45
N ASP A 4 0.14 -8.52 17.65
CA ASP A 4 -0.92 -8.97 16.76
C ASP A 4 -2.24 -8.21 16.94
N GLU A 5 -2.45 -7.46 18.03
CA GLU A 5 -3.76 -6.85 18.35
C GLU A 5 -4.15 -5.66 17.44
N GLN A 6 -3.21 -5.10 16.67
CA GLN A 6 -3.44 -3.88 15.86
C GLN A 6 -3.26 -4.12 14.35
N THR A 7 -3.43 -5.35 13.89
CA THR A 7 -3.35 -5.71 12.47
C THR A 7 -4.68 -6.28 11.99
N LEU A 8 -5.35 -5.57 11.08
CA LEU A 8 -6.55 -6.04 10.39
C LEU A 8 -6.17 -6.58 9.02
N VAL A 9 -6.52 -7.82 8.72
CA VAL A 9 -6.35 -8.41 7.39
C VAL A 9 -7.66 -9.01 6.93
N GLU A 10 -8.16 -8.56 5.78
CA GLU A 10 -9.42 -9.03 5.21
C GLU A 10 -9.24 -9.40 3.74
N ILE A 11 -9.70 -10.59 3.37
CA ILE A 11 -9.88 -10.99 1.98
C ILE A 11 -11.39 -10.96 1.74
N LEU A 12 -11.86 -9.97 0.98
CA LEU A 12 -13.29 -9.74 0.75
C LEU A 12 -13.79 -10.64 -0.37
N GLU A 13 -14.98 -11.19 -0.18
CA GLU A 13 -15.71 -11.94 -1.20
C GLU A 13 -16.24 -11.01 -2.31
N GLU A 14 -16.79 -11.61 -3.36
CA GLU A 14 -17.18 -10.92 -4.58
C GLU A 14 -18.21 -9.79 -4.34
N HIS A 15 -18.17 -8.77 -5.20
CA HIS A 15 -19.13 -7.65 -5.22
C HIS A 15 -19.19 -6.74 -3.98
N ILE A 16 -18.29 -6.89 -2.99
CA ILE A 16 -18.20 -5.97 -1.86
C ILE A 16 -17.08 -4.95 -2.12
N PRO A 17 -17.39 -3.67 -2.42
CA PRO A 17 -16.36 -2.64 -2.55
C PRO A 17 -15.62 -2.43 -1.23
N ILE A 18 -14.35 -2.06 -1.34
CA ILE A 18 -13.53 -1.73 -0.17
C ILE A 18 -13.99 -0.39 0.39
N ASP A 19 -14.56 -0.40 1.61
CA ASP A 19 -14.83 0.83 2.36
C ASP A 19 -13.53 1.35 3.00
N PHE A 20 -12.93 2.37 2.37
CA PHE A 20 -11.69 2.98 2.87
C PHE A 20 -11.83 3.54 4.28
N SER A 21 -13.01 4.06 4.65
CA SER A 21 -13.23 4.67 5.95
C SER A 21 -13.06 3.66 7.07
N LYS A 22 -13.54 2.43 6.88
CA LYS A 22 -13.36 1.31 7.82
C LYS A 22 -11.88 1.11 8.18
N TYR A 23 -11.02 1.01 7.17
CA TYR A 23 -9.61 0.71 7.35
C TYR A 23 -8.80 1.90 7.86
N ILE A 24 -9.10 3.11 7.38
CA ILE A 24 -8.48 4.35 7.88
C ILE A 24 -8.82 4.56 9.36
N ASN A 25 -10.10 4.36 9.73
CA ASN A 25 -10.54 4.49 11.12
C ASN A 25 -9.90 3.42 12.02
N TYR A 26 -9.74 2.19 11.54
CA TYR A 26 -9.06 1.13 12.29
C TYR A 26 -7.61 1.49 12.63
N VAL A 27 -6.89 2.13 11.70
CA VAL A 27 -5.48 2.49 11.93
C VAL A 27 -5.31 3.85 12.61
N SER A 28 -6.37 4.64 12.74
CA SER A 28 -6.35 5.94 13.38
C SER A 28 -6.19 5.82 14.89
N ALA A 29 -5.28 6.59 15.46
CA ALA A 29 -5.05 6.62 16.90
C ALA A 29 -4.50 7.98 17.34
N PRO A 30 -4.81 8.48 18.55
CA PRO A 30 -4.28 9.75 19.06
C PRO A 30 -2.75 9.84 19.06
N GLN A 31 -2.06 8.70 19.19
CA GLN A 31 -0.61 8.55 19.17
C GLN A 31 -0.01 8.42 17.77
N ALA A 32 -0.81 8.23 16.72
CA ALA A 32 -0.35 8.14 15.34
C ALA A 32 -0.31 9.55 14.71
N GLY A 33 0.89 10.03 14.41
CA GLY A 33 1.12 11.31 13.75
C GLY A 33 1.04 11.25 12.23
N ALA A 34 0.96 10.05 11.65
CA ALA A 34 0.83 9.84 10.22
C ALA A 34 0.05 8.56 9.91
N ILE A 35 -0.72 8.61 8.82
CA ILE A 35 -1.33 7.45 8.16
C ILE A 35 -0.91 7.51 6.70
N ALA A 36 -0.32 6.43 6.20
CA ALA A 36 -0.04 6.23 4.78
C ALA A 36 -1.03 5.18 4.24
N THR A 37 -1.56 5.44 3.05
CA THR A 37 -2.48 4.52 2.38
C THR A 37 -2.01 4.22 0.97
N PHE A 38 -2.34 3.01 0.51
CA PHE A 38 -2.19 2.59 -0.88
C PHE A 38 -3.52 2.02 -1.37
N SER A 39 -3.90 2.40 -2.59
CA SER A 39 -5.09 1.92 -3.29
C SER A 39 -4.68 1.41 -4.67
N GLY A 40 -4.87 0.11 -4.91
CA GLY A 40 -4.67 -0.50 -6.22
C GLY A 40 -5.95 -0.46 -7.04
N THR A 41 -6.04 0.48 -7.98
CA THR A 41 -7.23 0.69 -8.82
C THR A 41 -7.10 0.00 -10.18
N THR A 42 -8.17 -0.63 -10.64
CA THR A 42 -8.25 -1.18 -12.00
C THR A 42 -8.20 -0.07 -13.03
N ARG A 43 -7.26 -0.15 -13.96
CA ARG A 43 -7.12 0.79 -15.08
C ARG A 43 -7.95 0.32 -16.28
N ASP A 44 -8.37 1.27 -17.11
CA ASP A 44 -9.13 1.05 -18.35
C ASP A 44 -8.30 0.44 -19.49
N THR A 45 -6.96 0.48 -19.37
CA THR A 45 -6.06 0.09 -20.45
C THR A 45 -4.90 -0.77 -19.95
N PHE A 46 -4.60 -1.82 -20.72
CA PHE A 46 -3.42 -2.67 -20.52
C PHE A 46 -2.86 -3.12 -21.87
N ASP A 47 -1.55 -2.90 -22.11
CA ASP A 47 -0.87 -3.21 -23.38
C ASP A 47 -1.63 -2.74 -24.64
N GLY A 48 -2.27 -1.56 -24.58
CA GLY A 48 -3.02 -0.97 -25.68
C GLY A 48 -4.41 -1.58 -25.93
N LYS A 49 -4.92 -2.41 -25.02
CA LYS A 49 -6.27 -3.00 -25.08
C LYS A 49 -7.17 -2.42 -23.98
N ASP A 50 -8.45 -2.27 -24.32
CA ASP A 50 -9.49 -1.79 -23.40
C ASP A 50 -9.91 -2.90 -22.42
N VAL A 51 -9.56 -2.69 -21.16
CA VAL A 51 -9.92 -3.55 -20.03
C VAL A 51 -11.30 -3.13 -19.52
N VAL A 52 -12.17 -4.10 -19.26
CA VAL A 52 -13.50 -3.87 -18.68
C VAL A 52 -13.47 -4.11 -17.18
N GLU A 53 -12.79 -5.17 -16.75
CA GLU A 53 -12.64 -5.53 -15.34
C GLU A 53 -11.40 -6.41 -15.13
N LEU A 54 -10.93 -6.46 -13.88
CA LEU A 54 -10.00 -7.48 -13.41
C LEU A 54 -10.74 -8.48 -12.54
N ARG A 55 -10.52 -9.78 -12.74
CA ARG A 55 -11.03 -10.82 -11.83
C ARG A 55 -9.90 -11.36 -10.98
N TYR A 56 -10.12 -11.47 -9.68
CA TYR A 56 -9.14 -11.95 -8.73
C TYR A 56 -9.57 -13.26 -8.09
N GLU A 57 -8.68 -14.23 -8.06
CA GLU A 57 -8.87 -15.52 -7.37
C GLU A 57 -7.71 -15.75 -6.40
N ALA A 58 -7.98 -16.43 -5.29
CA ALA A 58 -6.97 -16.71 -4.27
C ALA A 58 -7.29 -17.95 -3.47
N TYR A 59 -6.23 -18.64 -3.00
CA TYR A 59 -6.39 -19.62 -1.93
C TYR A 59 -6.44 -18.89 -0.58
N VAL A 60 -7.65 -18.50 -0.18
CA VAL A 60 -7.91 -17.55 0.93
C VAL A 60 -7.16 -17.87 2.23
N PRO A 61 -7.15 -19.12 2.75
CA PRO A 61 -6.45 -19.42 4.01
C PRO A 61 -4.95 -19.15 3.94
N MET A 62 -4.32 -19.47 2.81
CA MET A 62 -2.89 -19.21 2.59
C MET A 62 -2.61 -17.74 2.35
N ALA A 63 -3.46 -17.05 1.57
CA ALA A 63 -3.33 -15.63 1.35
C ALA A 63 -3.38 -14.84 2.67
N LEU A 64 -4.36 -15.13 3.53
CA LEU A 64 -4.47 -14.54 4.87
C LEU A 64 -3.22 -14.79 5.72
N LYS A 65 -2.67 -16.01 5.69
CA LYS A 65 -1.44 -16.35 6.41
C LYS A 65 -0.25 -15.55 5.90
N CYS A 66 -0.04 -15.51 4.58
CA CYS A 66 1.07 -14.77 3.98
C CYS A 66 1.00 -13.27 4.29
N VAL A 67 -0.18 -12.65 4.13
CA VAL A 67 -0.36 -11.22 4.42
C VAL A 67 -0.09 -10.92 5.90
N LYS A 68 -0.56 -11.78 6.81
CA LYS A 68 -0.24 -11.63 8.25
C LYS A 68 1.26 -11.72 8.51
N THR A 69 1.97 -12.66 7.89
CA THR A 69 3.44 -12.76 8.02
C THR A 69 4.13 -11.51 7.49
N ILE A 70 3.69 -10.95 6.35
CA ILE A 70 4.22 -9.69 5.80
C ILE A 70 4.02 -8.54 6.79
N CYS A 71 2.83 -8.42 7.39
CA CYS A 71 2.54 -7.42 8.41
C CYS A 71 3.44 -7.58 9.64
N SER A 72 3.67 -8.80 10.11
CA SER A 72 4.60 -9.08 11.21
C SER A 72 6.02 -8.63 10.86
N SER A 73 6.52 -8.94 9.65
CA SER A 73 7.84 -8.48 9.20
C SER A 73 7.95 -6.96 9.09
N ALA A 74 6.89 -6.28 8.63
CA ALA A 74 6.83 -4.82 8.61
C ALA A 74 6.92 -4.23 10.03
N ARG A 75 6.23 -4.82 11.01
CA ARG A 75 6.29 -4.38 12.40
C ARG A 75 7.65 -4.59 13.06
N SER A 76 8.39 -5.63 12.67
CA SER A 76 9.78 -5.84 13.13
C SER A 76 10.73 -4.79 12.54
N SER A 77 10.39 -4.26 11.36
CA SER A 77 11.20 -3.36 10.56
C SER A 77 11.00 -1.88 10.91
N TRP A 78 9.76 -1.45 11.11
CA TRP A 78 9.36 -0.06 11.37
C TRP A 78 8.56 0.09 12.67
N ASN A 79 8.60 1.29 13.27
CA ASN A 79 7.83 1.59 14.47
C ASN A 79 6.37 1.95 14.13
N LEU A 80 5.58 0.92 13.85
CA LEU A 80 4.19 1.05 13.40
C LEU A 80 3.23 0.96 14.59
N HIS A 81 2.18 1.77 14.53
CA HIS A 81 1.05 1.67 15.45
C HIS A 81 0.09 0.58 14.96
N SER A 82 -0.71 0.88 13.94
CA SER A 82 -1.70 -0.05 13.39
C SER A 82 -1.48 -0.28 11.89
N MET A 83 -1.97 -1.42 11.41
CA MET A 83 -1.96 -1.78 9.99
C MET A 83 -3.29 -2.39 9.60
N ALA A 84 -3.74 -2.09 8.39
CA ALA A 84 -4.89 -2.71 7.75
C ALA A 84 -4.55 -3.07 6.32
N VAL A 85 -4.88 -4.30 5.91
CA VAL A 85 -4.72 -4.79 4.54
C VAL A 85 -6.02 -5.45 4.10
N ALA A 86 -6.59 -4.98 3.01
CA ALA A 86 -7.78 -5.52 2.39
C ALA A 86 -7.49 -5.89 0.95
N HIS A 87 -7.92 -7.08 0.53
CA HIS A 87 -7.91 -7.46 -0.88
C HIS A 87 -9.26 -8.03 -1.27
N ARG A 88 -9.85 -7.51 -2.34
CA ARG A 88 -11.11 -7.98 -2.90
C ARG A 88 -10.87 -9.11 -3.90
N LEU A 89 -11.71 -10.13 -3.85
CA LEU A 89 -11.77 -11.21 -4.84
C LEU A 89 -12.95 -11.03 -5.80
N GLY A 90 -12.96 -11.83 -6.87
CA GLY A 90 -13.96 -11.76 -7.92
C GLY A 90 -13.76 -10.57 -8.86
N PRO A 91 -14.82 -10.11 -9.54
CA PRO A 91 -14.75 -9.03 -10.52
C PRO A 91 -14.58 -7.66 -9.86
N VAL A 92 -13.63 -6.89 -10.38
CA VAL A 92 -13.31 -5.51 -10.01
C VAL A 92 -13.32 -4.65 -11.28
N PRO A 93 -14.41 -3.92 -11.54
CA PRO A 93 -14.52 -3.00 -12.68
C PRO A 93 -13.42 -1.95 -12.73
N VAL A 94 -13.21 -1.38 -13.91
CA VAL A 94 -12.37 -0.18 -14.10
C VAL A 94 -12.78 0.94 -13.15
N GLY A 95 -11.78 1.58 -12.55
CA GLY A 95 -11.96 2.65 -11.56
C GLY A 95 -12.22 2.15 -10.13
N GLU A 96 -12.49 0.86 -9.94
CA GLU A 96 -12.64 0.28 -8.61
C GLU A 96 -11.31 -0.23 -8.02
N THR A 97 -11.28 -0.34 -6.70
CA THR A 97 -10.07 -0.74 -5.95
C THR A 97 -10.12 -2.22 -5.62
N SER A 98 -9.05 -2.94 -5.97
CA SER A 98 -8.87 -4.36 -5.67
C SER A 98 -8.08 -4.60 -4.39
N VAL A 99 -7.14 -3.73 -4.05
CA VAL A 99 -6.32 -3.84 -2.84
C VAL A 99 -6.22 -2.49 -2.15
N PHE A 100 -6.35 -2.49 -0.83
CA PHE A 100 -6.20 -1.30 0.00
C PHE A 100 -5.31 -1.61 1.21
N ILE A 101 -4.35 -0.75 1.46
CA ILE A 101 -3.44 -0.84 2.60
C ILE A 101 -3.50 0.48 3.34
N ALA A 102 -3.58 0.42 4.67
CA ALA A 102 -3.42 1.58 5.54
C ALA A 102 -2.42 1.23 6.65
N VAL A 103 -1.47 2.13 6.90
CA VAL A 103 -0.44 1.96 7.92
C VAL A 103 -0.32 3.24 8.71
N SER A 104 -0.34 3.15 10.03
CA SER A 104 -0.18 4.30 10.92
C SER A 104 1.09 4.22 11.75
N SER A 105 1.71 5.37 12.01
CA SER A 105 2.91 5.48 12.83
C SER A 105 3.03 6.89 13.44
N VAL A 106 4.01 7.08 14.33
CA VAL A 106 4.29 8.39 14.93
C VAL A 106 4.83 9.40 13.89
N HIS A 107 5.62 8.92 12.93
CA HIS A 107 6.29 9.75 11.94
C HIS A 107 6.07 9.22 10.52
N ARG A 108 5.77 10.14 9.59
CA ARG A 108 5.42 9.83 8.19
C ARG A 108 6.39 8.87 7.46
N ALA A 109 7.70 8.93 7.75
CA ALA A 109 8.70 8.10 7.09
C ALA A 109 8.39 6.60 7.28
N ASP A 110 8.21 6.18 8.54
CA ASP A 110 7.87 4.80 8.88
C ASP A 110 6.55 4.36 8.23
N ALA A 111 5.55 5.25 8.14
CA ALA A 111 4.26 4.90 7.56
C ALA A 111 4.37 4.67 6.04
N LEU A 112 5.06 5.57 5.34
CA LEU A 112 5.24 5.52 3.89
C LEU A 112 6.10 4.32 3.47
N ASP A 113 7.22 4.12 4.15
CA ASP A 113 8.16 3.02 3.83
C ASP A 113 7.51 1.66 4.09
N ALA A 114 6.81 1.51 5.22
CA ALA A 114 6.09 0.27 5.52
C ALA A 114 4.92 0.04 4.56
N CYS A 115 4.15 1.07 4.19
CA CYS A 115 3.05 0.93 3.23
C CYS A 115 3.54 0.44 1.87
N LYS A 116 4.66 1.02 1.39
CA LYS A 116 5.33 0.57 0.16
C LYS A 116 5.81 -0.88 0.28
N TYR A 117 6.51 -1.22 1.37
CA TYR A 117 6.98 -2.58 1.60
C TYR A 117 5.84 -3.60 1.56
N VAL A 118 4.72 -3.32 2.23
CA VAL A 118 3.59 -4.24 2.28
C VAL A 118 3.01 -4.50 0.90
N ILE A 119 2.81 -3.48 0.05
CA ILE A 119 2.26 -3.72 -1.29
C ILE A 119 3.23 -4.51 -2.17
N ASP A 120 4.52 -4.19 -2.11
CA ASP A 120 5.55 -4.89 -2.88
C ASP A 120 5.62 -6.37 -2.48
N GLU A 121 5.56 -6.66 -1.17
CA GLU A 121 5.57 -8.04 -0.67
C GLU A 121 4.26 -8.80 -0.93
N VAL A 122 3.11 -8.12 -0.86
CA VAL A 122 1.81 -8.73 -1.18
C VAL A 122 1.81 -9.20 -2.62
N LYS A 123 2.24 -8.34 -3.54
CA LYS A 123 2.35 -8.71 -4.95
C LYS A 123 3.43 -9.76 -5.20
N ALA A 124 4.56 -9.72 -4.51
CA ALA A 124 5.62 -10.71 -4.74
C ALA A 124 5.35 -12.09 -4.14
N SER A 125 4.60 -12.21 -3.04
CA SER A 125 4.58 -13.45 -2.23
C SER A 125 3.21 -14.08 -2.02
N VAL A 126 2.13 -13.31 -2.20
CA VAL A 126 0.78 -13.80 -1.86
C VAL A 126 0.17 -14.50 -3.08
N PRO A 127 -0.39 -15.72 -2.92
CA PRO A 127 -1.01 -16.47 -4.03
C PRO A 127 -2.38 -15.90 -4.37
N ILE A 128 -2.38 -14.73 -5.01
CA ILE A 128 -3.55 -14.06 -5.59
C ILE A 128 -3.28 -13.92 -7.09
N TRP A 129 -4.17 -14.49 -7.90
CA TRP A 129 -4.08 -14.45 -9.35
C TRP A 129 -5.07 -13.44 -9.90
N LYS A 130 -4.66 -12.76 -10.99
CA LYS A 130 -5.52 -11.79 -11.68
C LYS A 130 -5.78 -12.24 -13.12
N LYS A 131 -7.01 -12.05 -13.56
CA LYS A 131 -7.44 -12.22 -14.95
C LYS A 131 -7.87 -10.87 -15.49
N GLU A 132 -7.37 -10.53 -16.66
CA GLU A 132 -7.80 -9.34 -17.40
C GLU A 132 -8.98 -9.73 -18.30
N VAL A 133 -10.10 -9.02 -18.13
CA VAL A 133 -11.28 -9.19 -18.97
C VAL A 133 -11.36 -7.96 -19.88
N TYR A 134 -11.29 -8.23 -21.18
CA TYR A 134 -11.38 -7.23 -22.24
C TYR A 134 -12.77 -7.29 -22.90
N SER A 135 -13.10 -6.26 -23.67
CA SER A 135 -14.37 -6.21 -24.42
C SER A 135 -14.53 -7.34 -25.45
N ASN A 136 -13.43 -7.95 -25.89
CA ASN A 136 -13.39 -8.97 -26.94
C ASN A 136 -12.82 -10.34 -26.48
N GLY A 137 -12.58 -10.54 -25.18
CA GLY A 137 -12.01 -11.78 -24.66
C GLY A 137 -11.40 -11.64 -23.27
N GLU A 138 -10.77 -12.70 -22.76
CA GLU A 138 -10.21 -12.75 -21.42
C GLU A 138 -8.83 -13.43 -21.41
N VAL A 139 -7.91 -12.92 -20.60
CA VAL A 139 -6.53 -13.45 -20.49
C VAL A 139 -6.14 -13.53 -19.03
N TRP A 140 -5.72 -14.71 -18.58
CA TRP A 140 -5.08 -14.88 -17.28
C TRP A 140 -3.69 -14.27 -17.31
N LYS A 141 -3.37 -13.44 -16.31
CA LYS A 141 -2.02 -12.91 -16.14
C LYS A 141 -1.37 -13.59 -14.95
N GLU A 142 -0.23 -14.21 -15.22
CA GLU A 142 0.66 -14.66 -14.17
C GLU A 142 1.29 -13.46 -13.47
N ASN A 143 1.62 -13.65 -12.21
CA ASN A 143 2.24 -12.62 -11.40
C ASN A 143 3.76 -12.68 -11.61
N SER A 144 4.29 -11.80 -12.47
CA SER A 144 5.72 -11.76 -12.80
C SER A 144 6.60 -11.57 -11.57
N GLU A 145 6.16 -10.74 -10.62
CA GLU A 145 6.89 -10.46 -9.37
C GLU A 145 7.00 -11.71 -8.48
N PHE A 146 6.00 -12.59 -8.53
CA PHE A 146 6.02 -13.88 -7.83
C PHE A 146 7.01 -14.87 -8.46
N LEU A 147 7.07 -14.91 -9.78
CA LEU A 147 8.00 -15.78 -10.52
C LEU A 147 9.46 -15.36 -10.34
N GLU A 148 9.77 -14.07 -10.44
CA GLU A 148 11.13 -13.56 -10.25
C GLU A 148 11.68 -13.97 -8.88
N ARG A 149 10.86 -13.92 -7.83
CA ARG A 149 11.28 -14.36 -6.49
C ARG A 149 11.56 -15.86 -6.42
N ARG A 150 10.79 -16.69 -7.12
CA ARG A 150 10.97 -18.15 -7.15
C ARG A 150 12.20 -18.58 -7.97
N LEU A 151 12.61 -17.78 -8.95
CA LEU A 151 13.79 -18.05 -9.78
C LEU A 151 15.11 -17.68 -9.11
N PHE A 152 15.12 -16.71 -8.18
CA PHE A 152 16.32 -16.24 -7.47
C PHE A 152 16.36 -16.61 -5.97
N GLY A 153 15.41 -17.42 -5.49
CA GLY A 153 15.36 -17.91 -4.11
C GLY A 153 15.53 -19.43 -4.08
N ASN A 154 16.43 -19.93 -3.21
CA ASN A 154 16.62 -21.37 -3.00
C ASN A 154 15.28 -22.07 -2.75
N ASP A 155 15.11 -23.24 -3.37
CA ASP A 155 13.96 -24.12 -3.27
C ASP A 155 13.63 -24.44 -1.80
N ASP A 156 12.64 -23.76 -1.24
CA ASP A 156 11.97 -24.23 -0.03
C ASP A 156 10.45 -24.13 -0.20
N ASP A 157 9.84 -25.27 0.06
CA ASP A 157 8.45 -25.67 -0.13
C ASP A 157 7.42 -24.60 0.27
N GLY A 158 6.59 -24.16 -0.68
CA GLY A 158 5.20 -23.70 -0.48
C GLY A 158 4.91 -22.66 0.61
N SER A 159 5.94 -22.07 1.21
CA SER A 159 5.88 -21.32 2.45
C SER A 159 5.90 -19.83 2.12
N CYS A 160 5.17 -19.03 2.91
CA CYS A 160 5.24 -17.57 2.89
C CYS A 160 6.60 -17.13 3.50
N SER A 161 7.71 -17.46 2.85
CA SER A 161 9.07 -17.14 3.28
C SER A 161 9.37 -15.68 2.98
N VAL A 162 9.07 -14.81 3.93
CA VAL A 162 9.40 -13.38 3.85
C VAL A 162 10.88 -13.21 4.24
N LYS A 163 11.69 -12.52 3.42
CA LYS A 163 13.08 -12.21 3.77
C LYS A 163 13.13 -11.14 4.86
N GLU A 164 14.08 -11.25 5.79
CA GLU A 164 14.48 -10.11 6.63
C GLU A 164 15.03 -9.00 5.71
N VAL A 165 14.42 -7.83 5.73
CA VAL A 165 14.92 -6.66 5.01
C VAL A 165 15.97 -5.98 5.88
N GLU A 166 17.13 -5.67 5.32
CA GLU A 166 18.06 -4.71 5.93
C GLU A 166 17.43 -3.30 5.85
N VAL A 167 16.65 -2.96 6.87
CA VAL A 167 16.09 -1.62 7.01
C VAL A 167 17.21 -0.69 7.41
N HIS A 168 17.70 0.13 6.47
CA HIS A 168 18.49 1.30 6.81
C HIS A 168 17.58 2.27 7.60
N ARG A 169 17.54 2.10 8.92
CA ARG A 169 16.89 3.06 9.82
C ARG A 169 17.46 4.43 9.47
N HIS A 170 16.58 5.33 9.06
CA HIS A 170 16.93 6.74 8.99
C HIS A 170 17.47 7.14 10.37
N GLU A 171 18.79 7.32 10.48
CA GLU A 171 19.41 7.78 11.72
C GLU A 171 18.66 9.04 12.17
N ARG A 172 18.12 8.99 13.39
CA ARG A 172 17.37 10.11 13.98
C ARG A 172 18.28 11.31 14.17
N LYS A 173 18.52 12.09 13.12
CA LYS A 173 18.97 13.47 13.26
C LYS A 173 17.81 14.24 13.89
N LYS A 174 18.02 14.70 15.13
CA LYS A 174 17.11 15.58 15.87
C LYS A 174 16.68 16.74 14.97
N GLY A 175 15.44 16.70 14.50
CA GLY A 175 14.87 17.71 13.63
C GLY A 175 13.62 17.19 12.93
N CYS A 176 12.49 17.21 13.63
CA CYS A 176 11.17 16.78 13.14
C CYS A 176 10.68 17.55 11.88
N CYS A 177 11.40 18.60 11.47
CA CYS A 177 11.03 19.49 10.38
C CYS A 177 12.28 19.85 9.55
N GLY A 178 12.52 19.19 8.41
CA GLY A 178 13.80 19.38 7.71
C GLY A 178 13.88 18.89 6.27
N ALA A 179 12.90 19.19 5.43
CA ALA A 179 13.09 19.40 4.00
C ALA A 179 11.86 20.19 3.48
N LYS A 180 11.93 21.51 3.51
CA LYS A 180 10.97 22.34 2.76
C LYS A 180 11.25 22.09 1.29
N VAL A 181 10.27 21.59 0.55
CA VAL A 181 10.29 21.61 -0.91
C VAL A 181 10.48 23.07 -1.30
N LYS A 182 11.65 23.39 -1.88
CA LYS A 182 11.94 24.72 -2.39
C LYS A 182 11.25 24.80 -3.75
N VAL A 183 10.12 25.50 -3.80
CA VAL A 183 9.50 25.87 -5.07
C VAL A 183 10.47 26.83 -5.74
N ILE A 184 11.04 26.41 -6.88
CA ILE A 184 11.92 27.25 -7.68
C ILE A 184 10.98 27.97 -8.64
N ASP A 185 10.73 29.25 -8.38
CA ASP A 185 10.00 30.10 -9.33
C ASP A 185 11.04 30.66 -10.32
N GLU A 186 10.83 30.45 -11.61
CA GLU A 186 11.68 31.00 -12.67
C GLU A 186 11.42 32.50 -12.84
N SER A 187 11.85 33.30 -11.88
CA SER A 187 12.08 34.74 -12.10
C SER A 187 13.16 35.23 -11.14
N GLY A 188 14.32 35.56 -11.70
CA GLY A 188 15.44 36.09 -10.95
C GLY A 188 15.12 37.46 -10.37
N ASN A 189 15.15 37.56 -9.04
CA ASN A 189 15.72 38.69 -8.31
C ASN A 189 15.93 38.27 -6.85
N ASP A 190 17.19 38.21 -6.42
CA ASP A 190 17.55 38.07 -5.00
C ASP A 190 17.31 39.42 -4.32
N ASP A 191 16.31 39.55 -3.45
CA ASP A 191 16.31 40.51 -2.35
C ASP A 191 15.24 40.19 -1.27
N GLU A 192 15.72 40.16 -0.02
CA GLU A 192 15.05 40.29 1.29
C GLU A 192 13.70 39.60 1.63
N LYS A 193 13.84 38.61 2.53
CA LYS A 193 13.04 38.35 3.75
C LYS A 193 11.65 39.02 3.85
N ARG A 194 10.58 38.26 3.55
CA ARG A 194 9.32 38.31 4.32
C ARG A 194 8.47 37.06 4.14
N CYS A 195 8.27 36.28 5.20
CA CYS A 195 7.20 35.28 5.25
C CYS A 195 5.86 36.01 5.39
N PHE A 196 5.08 36.10 4.32
CA PHE A 196 3.66 36.43 4.41
C PHE A 196 2.86 35.13 4.39
N VAL A 197 2.11 34.88 5.47
CA VAL A 197 0.96 33.99 5.46
C VAL A 197 -0.09 34.69 4.60
N LYS A 198 -0.41 34.14 3.44
CA LYS A 198 -1.61 34.57 2.70
C LYS A 198 -2.77 33.74 3.23
N ASP A 199 -3.64 34.40 3.97
CA ASP A 199 -4.97 33.88 4.30
C ASP A 199 -5.71 33.60 3.00
N VAL A 200 -6.15 32.35 2.81
CA VAL A 200 -7.04 31.99 1.72
C VAL A 200 -8.45 32.31 2.18
N GLU A 201 -9.02 33.40 1.63
CA GLU A 201 -10.45 33.68 1.75
C GLU A 201 -11.24 32.56 1.07
N VAL A 202 -11.97 31.79 1.88
CA VAL A 202 -12.96 30.83 1.41
C VAL A 202 -14.21 31.59 1.02
N ASN A 203 -14.39 31.84 -0.27
CA ASN A 203 -15.68 32.29 -0.80
C ASN A 203 -16.69 31.15 -0.68
N ARG A 204 -17.67 31.34 0.21
CA ARG A 204 -18.91 30.55 0.24
C ARG A 204 -19.71 30.86 -1.03
N ILE A 205 -20.10 29.82 -1.74
CA ILE A 205 -21.28 29.80 -2.61
C ILE A 205 -22.32 28.96 -1.89
#